data_AF-A0A6J4RVS6-F1
#
_entry.id   AF-A0A6J4RVS6-F1
#
_cell.length_a   1.000
_cell.length_b   1.000
_cell.length_c   1.000
_cell.angle_alpha   90.00
_cell.angle_beta   90.00
_cell.angle_gamma   90.00
#
_symmetry.space_group_name_H-M   'P 1'
#
loop_
_entity.id
_entity.type
_entity.pdbx_description
1 polymer ?
#
loop_
_entity_poly.entity_id
_entity_poly.type
_entity_poly.pdbx_seq_one_letter_code
_entity_poly.pdbx_strand_id
1 'polypeptide(L)' 'AWLSEARSLALKVPSVTVRGQHNYLIDPAHPDFAGVQVSDPEPLDLDPRITGR' A
#
# COMPACT_ATOMS: atom_id res chain seq x y z
N ALA A 1 -1.55 -8.98 -15.83
CA ALA A 1 -1.16 -10.37 -15.58
C ALA A 1 -1.10 -10.71 -14.07
N TRP A 2 -0.58 -9.88 -13.15
CA TRP A 2 -0.66 -10.19 -11.71
C TRP A 2 -2.08 -10.16 -11.12
N LEU A 3 -2.79 -9.03 -11.25
CA LEU A 3 -4.13 -8.82 -10.66
C LEU A 3 -5.19 -9.78 -11.24
N SER A 4 -5.25 -9.89 -12.56
CA SER A 4 -6.22 -10.75 -13.26
C SER A 4 -6.07 -12.24 -12.96
N GLU A 5 -4.90 -12.67 -12.50
CA GLU A 5 -4.60 -14.07 -12.19
C GLU A 5 -4.64 -14.35 -10.69
N ALA A 6 -4.95 -13.36 -9.85
CA ALA A 6 -4.97 -13.46 -8.39
C ALA A 6 -3.72 -14.19 -7.83
N ARG A 7 -2.53 -13.90 -8.36
CA ARG A 7 -1.32 -14.71 -8.10
C ARG A 7 -0.84 -14.65 -6.64
N SER A 8 -1.13 -13.55 -5.96
CA SER A 8 -0.77 -13.31 -4.56
C SER A 8 -1.63 -12.18 -4.00
N LEU A 9 -1.88 -12.20 -2.69
CA LEU A 9 -2.60 -11.13 -1.98
C LEU A 9 -1.96 -9.75 -2.16
N ALA A 10 -0.62 -9.70 -2.14
CA ALA A 10 0.13 -8.48 -2.32
C ALA A 10 1.27 -8.63 -3.33
N LEU A 11 1.61 -7.53 -4.00
CA LEU A 11 2.76 -7.41 -4.89
C LEU A 11 3.68 -6.28 -4.44
N LYS A 12 4.93 -6.64 -4.17
CA LYS A 12 6.01 -5.69 -3.92
C LYS A 12 6.51 -5.13 -5.25
N VAL A 13 6.49 -3.80 -5.39
CA VAL A 13 6.98 -3.10 -6.59
C VAL A 13 8.03 -2.05 -6.19
N PRO A 14 9.05 -1.79 -7.03
CA PRO A 14 10.02 -0.75 -6.74
C PRO A 14 9.34 0.63 -6.71
N SER A 15 9.73 1.48 -5.76
CA SER A 15 9.31 2.87 -5.75
C SER A 15 10.07 3.65 -6.82
N VAL A 16 9.35 4.40 -7.66
CA VAL A 16 9.96 5.28 -8.67
C VAL A 16 10.47 6.59 -8.06
N THR A 17 9.88 7.03 -6.95
CA THR A 17 10.20 8.31 -6.31
C THR A 17 11.35 8.21 -5.32
N VAL A 18 11.53 7.04 -4.69
CA VAL A 18 12.57 6.82 -3.68
C VAL A 18 13.37 5.57 -4.01
N ARG A 19 14.64 5.76 -4.40
CA ARG A 19 15.55 4.66 -4.77
C ARG A 19 15.75 3.69 -3.60
N GLY A 20 15.70 2.40 -3.88
CA GLY A 20 15.90 1.34 -2.88
C GLY A 20 14.65 1.03 -2.03
N GLN A 21 13.59 1.84 -2.16
CA GLN A 21 12.32 1.62 -1.48
C GLN A 21 11.31 0.90 -2.39
N HIS A 22 10.23 0.41 -1.78
CA HIS A 22 9.19 -0.36 -2.46
C HIS A 22 7.81 0.09 -2.00
N ASN A 23 6.84 0.02 -2.91
CA ASN A 23 5.42 0.10 -2.59
C ASN A 23 4.82 -1.31 -2.61
N TYR A 24 3.68 -1.48 -1.96
CA TYR A 24 2.90 -2.71 -2.02
C TYR A 24 1.54 -2.44 -2.62
N LEU A 25 1.18 -3.22 -3.63
CA LEU A 25 -0.19 -3.31 -4.12
C LEU A 25 -0.87 -4.44 -3.37
N ILE A 26 -2.10 -4.21 -2.90
CA ILE A 26 -2.93 -5.23 -2.25
C ILE A 26 -4.12 -5.49 -3.18
N ASP A 27 -4.43 -6.75 -3.45
CA ASP A 27 -5.60 -7.16 -4.23
C ASP A 27 -6.80 -7.45 -3.31
N PRO A 28 -7.85 -6.60 -3.28
CA PRO A 28 -9.02 -6.82 -2.45
C PRO A 28 -9.89 -8.00 -2.88
N ALA A 29 -9.75 -8.47 -4.12
CA ALA A 29 -10.49 -9.61 -4.65
C ALA A 29 -9.81 -10.96 -4.36
N HIS A 30 -8.59 -10.95 -3.82
CA HIS A 30 -7.86 -12.17 -3.50
C HIS A 30 -8.50 -12.91 -2.30
N PRO A 31 -8.63 -14.25 -2.31
CA PRO A 31 -9.28 -15.00 -1.22
C PRO A 31 -8.69 -14.71 0.18
N ASP A 32 -7.36 -14.60 0.27
CA ASP A 32 -6.66 -14.31 1.53
C ASP A 32 -6.89 -12.89 2.06
N PHE A 33 -7.51 -11.99 1.28
CA PHE A 33 -7.81 -10.62 1.74
C PHE A 33 -8.74 -10.62 2.96
N ALA A 34 -9.57 -11.65 3.13
CA ALA A 34 -10.41 -11.82 4.30
C ALA A 34 -9.64 -11.87 5.63
N GLY A 35 -8.34 -12.19 5.61
CA GLY A 35 -7.46 -12.17 6.78
C GLY A 35 -6.78 -10.82 7.06
N VAL A 36 -6.96 -9.82 6.20
CA VAL A 36 -6.33 -8.50 6.37
C VAL A 36 -7.00 -7.75 7.51
N GLN A 37 -6.20 -7.27 8.45
CA GLN A 37 -6.64 -6.41 9.55
C GLN A 37 -6.14 -4.99 9.30
N VAL A 38 -7.05 -4.02 9.40
CA VAL A 38 -6.72 -2.59 9.36
C VAL A 38 -6.48 -2.15 10.80
N SER A 39 -5.29 -1.62 11.09
CA SER A 39 -4.98 -1.06 12.40
C SER A 39 -5.72 0.25 12.63
N ASP A 40 -5.76 0.69 13.88
CA ASP A 40 -6.22 2.04 14.21
C ASP A 40 -5.39 3.08 13.43
N PRO A 41 -6.02 4.17 12.97
CA PRO A 41 -5.32 5.22 12.26
C PRO A 41 -4.37 5.97 13.20
N GLU A 42 -3.14 6.17 12.76
CA GLU A 42 -2.16 7.01 13.47
C GLU A 42 -2.23 8.46 12.97
N PRO A 43 -2.12 9.47 13.86
CA PRO A 43 -1.98 10.85 13.44
C PRO A 43 -0.76 11.03 12.54
N LEU A 44 -0.96 11.64 11.37
CA LEU A 44 0.12 12.00 10.47
C LEU A 44 0.54 13.45 10.74
N ASP A 45 1.69 13.62 11.39
CA ASP A 45 2.31 14.93 11.61
C ASP A 45 2.87 15.48 10.30
N LEU A 46 2.04 16.21 9.56
CA LEU A 46 2.43 16.88 8.34
C LEU A 46 3.15 18.18 8.64
N ASP A 47 4.22 18.46 7.89
CA ASP A 47 4.88 19.75 7.91
C ASP A 47 3.85 20.86 7.56
N PRO A 48 3.73 21.94 8.36
CA PRO A 48 2.78 23.03 8.09
C PRO A 48 2.93 23.63 6.68
N ARG A 49 4.14 23.61 6.11
CA ARG A 49 4.42 24.11 4.75
C ARG A 49 3.77 23.26 3.65
N ILE A 50 3.42 22.00 3.94
CA ILE A 50 2.74 21.09 3.02
C ILE A 50 1.21 21.33 3.06
N THR A 51 0.65 21.69 4.21
CA THR A 51 -0.80 21.83 4.39
C THR A 51 -1.34 23.22 4.06
N GLY A 52 -0.47 24.22 3.91
CA GLY A 52 -0.84 25.55 3.41
C GLY A 52 -1.88 26.31 4.24
N ARG A 53 -2.02 25.98 5.53
CA ARG A 53 -2.77 26.81 6.49
C ARG A 53 -1.93 27.99 6.97
#